data_AF-A0A7C4P3U9-F1
#
_entry.id   AF-A0A7C4P3U9-F1
#
_cell.length_a   1.000
_cell.length_b   1.000
_cell.length_c   1.000
_cell.angle_alpha   90.00
_cell.angle_beta   90.00
_cell.angle_gamma   90.00
#
_symmetry.space_group_name_H-M   'P 1'
#
loop_
_entity.id
_entity.type
_entity.pdbx_description
1 polymer ?
#
loop_
_entity_poly.entity_id
_entity_poly.type
_entity_poly.pdbx_seq_one_letter_code
_entity_poly.pdbx_strand_id
1 'polypeptide(L)'
;MLSLVLFKASSSNSCREASVIYLPEEHGNIQDHKFQEEVIRKLHREGYRIVIAMEMFQQPFQKYLDEYISGKISEEEMLEKTEYRKRWGFNPEYYAPIWRFAKEKGIKIYAINIPTELVK
;
A
#
# COMPACT_ATOMS: atom_id res chain seq x y z
N MET A 1 -3.99 -1.90 -13.18
CA MET A 1 -2.60 -1.40 -13.37
C MET A 1 -2.25 -0.69 -12.08
N LEU A 2 -1.71 -1.44 -11.12
CA LEU A 2 -1.49 -0.93 -9.77
C LEU A 2 -0.12 -0.24 -9.67
N SER A 3 -0.12 0.95 -9.07
CA SER A 3 1.03 1.85 -8.98
C SER A 3 1.60 1.81 -7.57
N LEU A 4 2.67 1.03 -7.34
CA LEU A 4 3.51 1.25 -6.16
C LEU A 4 4.36 2.51 -6.40
N VAL A 5 4.61 3.31 -5.36
CA VAL A 5 5.50 4.47 -5.46
C VAL A 5 6.41 4.51 -4.24
N LEU A 6 7.72 4.43 -4.48
CA LEU A 6 8.77 4.54 -3.47
C LEU A 6 9.18 6.00 -3.31
N PHE A 7 9.77 6.35 -2.17
CA PHE A 7 10.48 7.62 -2.02
C PHE A 7 11.98 7.35 -1.89
N LYS A 8 12.78 8.27 -2.41
CA LYS A 8 14.14 8.51 -1.95
C LYS A 8 14.09 9.87 -1.27
N ALA A 9 13.94 9.90 0.05
CA ALA A 9 14.13 11.15 0.79
C ALA A 9 15.63 11.43 0.89
N SER A 10 16.19 12.03 -0.18
CA SER A 10 17.41 12.83 -0.07
C SER A 10 17.12 13.98 0.91
N SER A 11 18.08 14.34 1.74
CA SER A 11 17.96 15.29 2.85
C SER A 11 17.68 16.75 2.43
N SER A 12 17.31 17.01 1.18
CA SER A 12 16.90 18.32 0.69
C SER A 12 15.37 18.42 0.66
N ASN A 13 14.81 19.47 1.27
CA ASN A 13 13.37 19.79 1.30
C ASN A 13 12.80 20.20 -0.08
N SER A 14 13.18 19.49 -1.15
CA SER A 14 12.74 19.78 -2.51
C SER A 14 11.93 18.59 -3.05
N CYS A 15 10.71 18.84 -3.51
CA CYS A 15 9.86 17.86 -4.20
C CYS A 15 10.45 17.35 -5.54
N ARG A 16 11.71 17.68 -5.88
CA ARG A 16 12.32 17.42 -7.20
C ARG A 16 13.05 16.07 -7.33
N GLU A 17 13.22 15.29 -6.27
CA GLU A 17 14.05 14.06 -6.28
C GLU A 17 13.28 12.77 -5.92
N ALA A 18 11.95 12.76 -6.00
CA ALA A 18 11.17 11.54 -5.76
C ALA A 18 11.14 10.64 -7.01
N SER A 19 11.61 9.40 -6.87
CA SER A 19 11.56 8.37 -7.93
C SER A 19 10.40 7.40 -7.71
N VAL A 20 9.52 7.25 -8.71
CA VAL A 20 8.35 6.36 -8.67
C VAL A 20 8.67 5.02 -9.32
N ILE A 21 8.29 3.89 -8.71
CA ILE A 21 8.42 2.54 -9.30
C ILE A 21 7.08 1.81 -9.30
N TYR A 22 6.46 1.73 -10.47
CA TYR A 22 5.21 1.00 -10.69
C TYR A 22 5.46 -0.51 -10.68
N LEU A 23 4.66 -1.25 -9.90
CA LEU A 23 4.67 -2.71 -9.87
C LEU A 23 3.28 -3.21 -10.27
N PRO A 24 3.04 -3.50 -11.56
CA PRO A 24 1.74 -3.99 -12.02
C PRO A 24 1.49 -5.42 -11.54
N GLU A 25 0.21 -5.78 -11.49
CA GLU A 25 -0.26 -7.12 -11.12
C GLU A 25 -1.60 -7.44 -11.78
N GLU A 26 -1.88 -8.72 -11.94
CA GLU A 26 -3.22 -9.26 -12.12
C GLU A 26 -3.82 -9.63 -10.75
N HIS A 27 -5.01 -9.10 -10.42
CA HIS A 27 -5.56 -9.13 -9.06
C HIS A 27 -5.67 -10.52 -8.42
N GLY A 28 -5.86 -11.56 -9.22
CA GLY A 28 -5.93 -12.95 -8.76
C GLY A 28 -4.60 -13.72 -8.80
N ASN A 29 -3.52 -13.13 -9.32
CA ASN A 29 -2.25 -13.80 -9.55
C ASN A 29 -1.32 -13.66 -8.35
N ILE A 30 -1.22 -14.73 -7.56
CA ILE A 30 -0.39 -14.77 -6.35
C ILE A 30 1.11 -14.53 -6.62
N GLN A 31 1.61 -14.82 -7.82
CA GLN A 31 3.03 -14.61 -8.13
C GLN A 31 3.37 -13.14 -8.33
N ASP A 32 2.44 -12.36 -8.88
CA ASP A 32 2.61 -10.91 -9.02
C ASP A 32 2.69 -10.24 -7.64
N HIS A 33 1.80 -10.63 -6.72
CA HIS A 33 1.80 -10.13 -5.35
C HIS A 33 3.09 -10.50 -4.57
N LYS A 34 3.59 -11.73 -4.77
CA LYS A 34 4.88 -12.14 -4.19
C LYS A 34 6.04 -11.34 -4.75
N PHE A 35 6.07 -11.11 -6.06
CA PHE A 35 7.09 -10.29 -6.68
C PHE A 35 7.07 -8.84 -6.13
N GLN A 36 5.88 -8.27 -5.96
CA GLN A 36 5.71 -6.96 -5.32
C GLN A 36 6.29 -6.93 -3.90
N GLU A 37 5.95 -7.92 -3.09
CA GLU A 37 6.48 -8.07 -1.73
C GLU A 37 8.02 -8.17 -1.72
N GLU A 38 8.60 -9.00 -2.60
CA GLU A 38 10.05 -9.19 -2.71
C GLU A 38 10.78 -7.89 -3.06
N VAL A 39 10.25 -7.13 -4.03
CA VAL A 39 10.80 -5.83 -4.42
C VAL A 39 10.75 -4.86 -3.25
N ILE A 40 9.60 -4.71 -2.60
CA ILE A 40 9.41 -3.83 -1.43
C ILE A 40 10.42 -4.17 -0.32
N ARG A 41 10.55 -5.45 0.03
CA ARG A 41 11.48 -5.91 1.05
C ARG A 41 12.93 -5.69 0.65
N LYS A 42 13.29 -5.90 -0.63
CA LYS A 42 14.64 -5.63 -1.14
C LYS A 42 15.00 -4.15 -0.99
N LEU A 43 14.14 -3.25 -1.43
CA LEU A 43 14.38 -1.81 -1.33
C LEU A 43 14.52 -1.35 0.12
N HIS A 44 13.65 -1.83 1.01
CA HIS A 44 13.81 -1.54 2.43
C HIS A 44 15.15 -2.06 3.00
N ARG A 45 15.56 -3.30 2.64
CA ARG A 45 16.86 -3.86 3.06
C ARG A 45 18.07 -3.09 2.53
N GLU A 46 17.96 -2.52 1.33
CA GLU A 46 19.00 -1.67 0.73
C GLU A 46 19.04 -0.25 1.33
N GLY A 47 18.19 0.05 2.32
CA GLY A 47 18.21 1.32 3.07
C GLY A 47 17.41 2.44 2.40
N TYR A 48 16.58 2.14 1.40
CA TYR A 48 15.70 3.14 0.80
C TYR A 48 14.56 3.51 1.78
N ARG A 49 14.25 4.81 1.85
CA ARG A 49 13.13 5.35 2.63
C ARG A 49 11.84 5.29 1.83
N ILE A 50 11.14 4.16 1.89
CA ILE A 50 10.00 3.88 1.04
C ILE A 50 8.67 4.23 1.72
N VAL A 51 7.64 4.50 0.90
CA VAL A 51 6.23 4.38 1.29
C VAL A 51 5.56 3.44 0.27
N ILE A 52 4.33 3.03 0.54
CA ILE A 52 3.59 2.12 -0.32
C ILE A 52 2.28 2.80 -0.71
N ALA A 53 1.91 2.74 -1.99
CA ALA A 53 0.67 3.27 -2.54
C ALA A 53 -0.17 2.12 -3.09
N MET A 54 -1.47 2.11 -2.81
CA MET A 54 -2.30 0.92 -2.92
C MET A 54 -3.70 1.24 -3.50
N GLU A 55 -3.99 0.74 -4.71
CA GLU A 55 -5.23 1.02 -5.49
C GLU A 55 -6.48 0.36 -4.91
N MET A 56 -6.34 -0.74 -4.15
CA MET A 56 -7.48 -1.37 -3.47
C MET A 56 -8.11 -0.49 -2.38
N PHE A 57 -7.39 0.53 -1.90
CA PHE A 57 -7.88 1.44 -0.87
C PHE A 57 -8.24 2.79 -1.47
N GLN A 58 -9.41 3.29 -1.08
CA GLN A 58 -9.90 4.59 -1.53
C GLN A 58 -9.52 5.71 -0.56
N GLN A 59 -9.20 6.89 -1.10
CA GLN A 59 -8.70 8.05 -0.35
C GLN A 59 -9.49 8.39 0.93
N PRO A 60 -10.84 8.33 0.98
CA PRO A 60 -11.59 8.62 2.20
C PRO A 60 -11.26 7.71 3.39
N PHE A 61 -10.67 6.53 3.14
CA PHE A 61 -10.37 5.53 4.16
C PHE A 61 -8.93 5.59 4.68
N GLN A 62 -8.12 6.58 4.27
CA GLN A 62 -6.70 6.72 4.65
C GLN A 62 -6.47 6.60 6.17
N LYS A 63 -7.35 7.20 6.98
CA LYS A 63 -7.23 7.18 8.44
C LYS A 63 -7.13 5.77 9.03
N TYR A 64 -7.81 4.79 8.42
CA TYR A 64 -7.82 3.41 8.90
C TYR A 64 -6.53 2.67 8.54
N LEU A 65 -5.88 3.04 7.43
CA LEU A 65 -4.54 2.54 7.10
C LEU A 65 -3.50 3.09 8.10
N ASP A 66 -3.59 4.38 8.43
CA ASP A 66 -2.70 5.01 9.41
C ASP A 66 -2.89 4.39 10.82
N GLU A 67 -4.13 4.11 11.22
CA GLU A 67 -4.46 3.40 12.47
C GLU A 67 -3.90 1.96 12.47
N TYR A 68 -4.00 1.23 11.36
CA TYR A 68 -3.45 -0.12 11.25
C TYR A 68 -1.93 -0.13 11.35
N ILE A 69 -1.24 0.75 10.61
CA ILE A 69 0.22 0.86 10.63
C ILE A 69 0.73 1.28 12.01
N SER A 70 0.01 2.16 12.72
CA SER A 70 0.34 2.55 14.10
C SER A 70 -0.05 1.50 15.16
N GLY A 71 -0.66 0.38 14.76
CA GLY A 71 -1.05 -0.70 15.66
C GLY A 71 -2.30 -0.43 16.50
N LYS A 72 -3.05 0.65 16.21
CA LYS A 72 -4.28 1.02 16.92
C LYS A 72 -5.46 0.10 16.60
N ILE A 73 -5.49 -0.45 15.38
CA ILE A 73 -6.49 -1.41 14.94
C ILE A 73 -5.84 -2.68 14.38
N SER A 74 -6.59 -3.77 14.45
CA SER A 74 -6.26 -5.05 13.84
C SER A 74 -6.37 -5.01 12.31
N GLU A 75 -5.84 -6.04 11.64
CA GLU A 75 -5.96 -6.19 10.19
C GLU A 75 -7.42 -6.37 9.76
N GLU A 76 -8.22 -7.13 10.52
CA GLU A 76 -9.63 -7.33 10.18
C GLU A 76 -10.43 -6.04 10.35
N GLU A 77 -10.18 -5.25 11.40
CA GLU A 77 -10.79 -3.93 11.56
C GLU A 77 -10.42 -2.97 10.43
N MET A 78 -9.17 -3.01 9.95
CA MET A 78 -8.74 -2.24 8.77
C MET A 78 -9.56 -2.66 7.54
N LEU A 79 -9.71 -3.96 7.30
CA LEU A 79 -10.47 -4.50 6.16
C LEU A 79 -11.96 -4.12 6.22
N GLU A 80 -12.56 -4.17 7.41
CA GLU A 80 -13.94 -3.75 7.65
C GLU A 80 -14.12 -2.25 7.39
N LYS A 81 -13.30 -1.42 8.05
CA LYS A 81 -13.44 0.05 8.01
C LYS A 81 -13.07 0.67 6.66
N THR A 82 -12.23 0.00 5.87
CA THR A 82 -11.93 0.40 4.49
C THR A 82 -12.94 -0.13 3.47
N GLU A 83 -13.92 -0.92 3.91
CA GLU A 83 -14.85 -1.66 3.07
C GLU A 83 -14.15 -2.52 2.00
N TYR A 84 -12.94 -2.99 2.27
CA TYR A 84 -12.07 -3.67 1.29
C TYR A 84 -12.80 -4.83 0.59
N ARG A 85 -13.52 -5.65 1.36
CA ARG A 85 -14.24 -6.82 0.83
C ARG A 85 -15.37 -6.43 -0.14
N LYS A 86 -16.01 -5.29 0.08
CA LYS A 86 -17.12 -4.78 -0.74
C LYS A 86 -16.62 -4.01 -1.95
N ARG A 87 -15.55 -3.24 -1.79
CA ARG A 87 -15.02 -2.31 -2.82
C ARG A 87 -13.99 -2.93 -3.74
N TRP A 88 -13.16 -3.84 -3.21
CA TRP A 88 -12.12 -4.53 -3.98
C TRP A 88 -12.48 -5.97 -4.29
N GLY A 89 -12.93 -6.74 -3.28
CA GLY A 89 -13.50 -8.08 -3.48
C GLY A 89 -12.48 -9.23 -3.70
N PHE A 90 -11.19 -8.95 -3.84
CA PHE A 90 -10.14 -9.97 -3.93
C PHE A 90 -9.75 -10.53 -2.56
N ASN A 91 -9.16 -11.73 -2.53
CA ASN A 91 -8.69 -12.35 -1.29
C ASN A 91 -7.65 -11.44 -0.58
N PRO A 92 -7.88 -11.00 0.67
CA PRO A 92 -6.93 -10.16 1.38
C PRO A 92 -5.55 -10.77 1.54
N GLU A 93 -5.44 -12.11 1.63
CA GLU A 93 -4.15 -12.78 1.81
C GLU A 93 -3.19 -12.61 0.61
N TYR A 94 -3.69 -12.15 -0.54
CA TYR A 94 -2.82 -11.74 -1.65
C TYR A 94 -1.98 -10.51 -1.29
N TYR A 95 -2.53 -9.58 -0.53
CA TYR A 95 -1.88 -8.31 -0.20
C TYR A 95 -1.42 -8.22 1.26
N ALA A 96 -1.94 -9.08 2.13
CA ALA A 96 -1.62 -9.09 3.56
C ALA A 96 -0.12 -9.18 3.88
N PRO A 97 0.71 -9.95 3.15
CA PRO A 97 2.17 -9.93 3.38
C PRO A 97 2.78 -8.52 3.26
N ILE A 98 2.31 -7.71 2.31
CA ILE A 98 2.75 -6.32 2.11
C ILE A 98 2.28 -5.44 3.28
N TRP A 99 1.02 -5.56 3.69
CA TRP A 99 0.46 -4.78 4.81
C TRP A 99 1.16 -5.07 6.13
N ARG A 100 1.34 -6.36 6.42
CA ARG A 100 2.01 -6.85 7.65
C ARG A 100 3.46 -6.39 7.67
N PHE A 101 4.17 -6.47 6.55
CA PHE A 101 5.53 -5.94 6.44
C PHE A 101 5.58 -4.42 6.67
N ALA A 102 4.64 -3.68 6.08
CA ALA A 102 4.56 -2.25 6.25
C ALA A 102 4.32 -1.86 7.72
N LYS A 103 3.41 -2.55 8.40
CA LYS A 103 3.15 -2.38 9.83
C LYS A 103 4.39 -2.72 10.66
N GLU A 104 5.04 -3.85 10.40
CA GLU A 104 6.25 -4.29 11.11
C GLU A 104 7.38 -3.25 11.01
N LYS A 105 7.53 -2.60 9.85
CA LYS A 105 8.59 -1.62 9.60
C LYS A 105 8.15 -0.16 9.77
N GLY A 106 6.90 0.10 10.14
CA GLY A 106 6.36 1.46 10.22
C GLY A 106 6.34 2.20 8.87
N ILE A 107 6.27 1.46 7.76
CA ILE A 107 6.16 2.02 6.41
C ILE A 107 4.74 2.49 6.19
N LYS A 108 4.58 3.74 5.76
CA LYS A 108 3.25 4.30 5.49
C LYS A 108 2.63 3.69 4.22
N ILE A 109 1.34 3.36 4.32
CA ILE A 109 0.50 2.95 3.18
C ILE A 109 -0.43 4.11 2.82
N TYR A 110 -0.50 4.45 1.54
CA TYR A 110 -1.39 5.45 0.98
C TYR A 110 -2.50 4.82 0.15
N ALA A 111 -3.75 5.18 0.46
CA ALA A 111 -4.92 4.89 -0.35
C ALA A 111 -4.94 5.84 -1.55
N ILE A 112 -4.83 5.31 -2.77
CA ILE A 112 -4.72 6.15 -3.98
C ILE A 112 -5.97 6.17 -4.85
N ASN A 113 -6.91 5.25 -4.62
CA ASN A 113 -8.08 5.17 -5.47
C ASN A 113 -9.13 6.24 -5.10
N ILE A 114 -9.84 6.72 -6.10
CA ILE A 114 -10.89 7.72 -5.91
C ILE A 114 -12.15 7.06 -5.34
N PRO A 115 -13.01 7.82 -4.64
CA PRO A 115 -14.29 7.29 -4.18
C PRO A 115 -15.10 6.74 -5.35
N THR A 116 -15.59 5.50 -5.26
CA THR A 116 -16.44 4.88 -6.29
C THR A 116 -17.68 5.73 -6.60
N GLU A 117 -18.13 6.51 -5.63
CA GLU A 117 -19.27 7.41 -5.72
C GLU A 117 -19.06 8.56 -6.73
N LEU A 118 -17.81 8.88 -7.09
CA LEU A 118 -17.45 9.94 -8.03
C LEU A 118 -17.24 9.44 -9.48
N VAL A 119 -17.24 8.13 -9.70
CA VAL A 119 -16.90 7.49 -11.00
C VAL A 119 -18.15 6.94 -11.71
N LYS A 120 -19.30 7.58 -11.51
CA LYS A 120 -20.56 7.20 -12.15
C LYS A 120 -20.83 7.99 -13.42
#